data_AF-A0ABD3M1F3-F1
#
_entry.id   AF-A0ABD3M1F3-F1
#
_cell.length_a   1.000
_cell.length_b   1.000
_cell.length_c   1.000
_cell.angle_alpha   90.00
_cell.angle_beta   90.00
_cell.angle_gamma   90.00
#
_symmetry.space_group_name_H-M   'P 1'
#
loop_
_entity.id
_entity.type
_entity.pdbx_description
1 polymer ?
#
loop_
_entity_poly.entity_id
_entity_poly.type
_entity_poly.pdbx_seq_one_letter_code
_entity_poly.pdbx_strand_id
1 'polypeptide(L)'
;MMDATSSDNSKSPSWDGWNSNIKNFGLELQVPYAQYLLDGTKSIETRGYPLPDALLSKRIDVLESKKGVDGVSSVPDRVLLTSHTSADADGPSTTMLHRRGWITITHCFRYKTREQFVADAHKHLVDITSGYGWSDAQPMYGWVVGSYGLYDNNDDKEKNEDDCVECIAERRMRSLFEITENRSS
;
A
#
# COMPACT_ATOMS: atom_id res chain seq x y z
N MET A 1 -11.58 -29.22 -16.69
CA MET A 1 -10.35 -28.49 -16.34
C MET A 1 -10.64 -27.04 -16.62
N MET A 2 -10.98 -26.27 -15.59
CA MET A 2 -11.16 -24.83 -15.75
C MET A 2 -9.76 -24.20 -15.79
N ASP A 3 -9.51 -23.52 -16.90
CA ASP A 3 -8.35 -22.69 -17.14
C ASP A 3 -8.32 -21.60 -16.06
N ALA A 4 -7.30 -21.64 -15.20
CA ALA A 4 -7.07 -20.58 -14.23
C ALA A 4 -6.53 -19.40 -15.03
N THR A 5 -7.40 -18.44 -15.32
CA THR A 5 -7.02 -17.14 -15.86
C THR A 5 -5.88 -16.61 -15.00
N SER A 6 -4.67 -16.65 -15.56
CA SER A 6 -3.48 -16.07 -14.95
C SER A 6 -3.78 -14.59 -14.79
N SER A 7 -4.02 -14.16 -13.56
CA SER A 7 -4.09 -12.76 -13.22
C SER A 7 -2.74 -12.15 -13.56
N ASP A 8 -2.69 -11.39 -14.67
CA ASP A 8 -1.54 -10.69 -15.23
C ASP A 8 -0.98 -9.55 -14.32
N ASN A 9 -1.40 -9.53 -13.06
CA ASN A 9 -1.22 -8.41 -12.12
C ASN A 9 -0.11 -8.69 -11.09
N SER A 10 0.78 -9.63 -11.37
CA SER A 10 1.94 -9.91 -10.53
C SER A 10 3.23 -9.74 -11.32
N LYS A 11 3.79 -8.53 -11.30
CA LYS A 11 5.18 -8.35 -11.72
C LYS A 11 6.09 -9.08 -10.72
N SER A 12 7.18 -9.65 -11.21
CA SER A 12 8.21 -10.25 -10.35
C SER A 12 8.76 -9.19 -9.39
N PRO A 13 9.19 -9.56 -8.16
CA PRO A 13 10.01 -8.69 -7.32
C PRO A 13 11.27 -8.17 -8.04
N SER A 14 11.75 -8.90 -9.05
CA SER A 14 12.89 -8.55 -9.90
C SER A 14 12.51 -7.80 -11.19
N TRP A 15 11.30 -7.24 -11.29
CA TRP A 15 10.87 -6.53 -12.50
C TRP A 15 11.64 -5.21 -12.65
N ASP A 16 12.30 -5.02 -13.78
CA ASP A 16 13.10 -3.81 -14.04
C ASP A 16 12.27 -2.51 -13.96
N GLY A 17 10.96 -2.58 -14.23
CA GLY A 17 10.09 -1.41 -14.14
C GLY A 17 10.06 -0.74 -12.77
N TRP A 18 10.40 -1.45 -11.68
CA TRP A 18 10.55 -0.83 -10.36
C TRP A 18 11.66 0.25 -10.30
N ASN A 19 12.58 0.25 -11.27
CA ASN A 19 13.71 1.17 -11.35
C ASN A 19 13.65 2.15 -12.53
N SER A 20 12.94 1.82 -13.62
CA SER A 20 12.97 2.62 -14.85
C SER A 20 11.81 3.61 -14.89
N ASN A 21 12.11 4.90 -14.68
CA ASN A 21 11.22 6.06 -14.86
C ASN A 21 9.99 6.18 -13.93
N ILE A 22 9.64 5.17 -13.14
CA ILE A 22 8.56 5.28 -12.15
C ILE A 22 9.03 6.13 -10.95
N LYS A 23 8.34 7.25 -10.71
CA LYS A 23 8.70 8.21 -9.65
C LYS A 23 7.99 7.94 -8.34
N ASN A 24 6.74 7.46 -8.40
CA ASN A 24 5.86 7.36 -7.24
C ASN A 24 5.27 5.95 -7.14
N PHE A 25 5.28 5.41 -5.93
CA PHE A 25 4.73 4.10 -5.62
C PHE A 25 3.72 4.22 -4.50
N GLY A 26 2.72 3.35 -4.52
CA GLY A 26 1.69 3.26 -3.49
C GLY A 26 1.66 1.87 -2.86
N LEU A 27 1.39 1.82 -1.56
CA LEU A 27 1.12 0.62 -0.78
C LEU A 27 -0.33 0.68 -0.29
N GLU A 28 -1.13 -0.24 -0.81
CA GLU A 28 -2.53 -0.41 -0.41
C GLU A 28 -2.64 -1.15 0.93
N LEU A 29 -3.36 -0.53 1.86
CA LEU A 29 -3.59 -1.03 3.21
C LEU A 29 -5.02 -0.73 3.64
N GLN A 30 -5.69 -1.76 4.16
CA GLN A 30 -7.01 -1.58 4.76
C GLN A 30 -6.89 -0.85 6.12
N VAL A 31 -7.93 -0.10 6.50
CA VAL A 31 -8.09 0.36 7.88
C VAL A 31 -8.15 -0.84 8.85
N PRO A 32 -7.49 -0.78 10.02
CA PRO A 32 -6.75 0.35 10.59
C PRO A 32 -5.24 0.36 10.29
N TYR A 33 -4.71 -0.60 9.51
CA TYR A 33 -3.26 -0.78 9.36
C TYR A 33 -2.55 0.39 8.67
N ALA A 34 -3.21 1.07 7.74
CA ALA A 34 -2.69 2.30 7.11
C ALA A 34 -2.35 3.37 8.17
N GLN A 35 -3.31 3.65 9.06
CA GLN A 35 -3.12 4.59 10.17
C GLN A 35 -1.98 4.15 11.10
N TYR A 36 -1.91 2.87 11.46
CA TYR A 36 -0.85 2.37 12.34
C TYR A 36 0.57 2.55 11.77
N LEU A 37 0.74 2.50 10.44
CA LEU A 37 2.03 2.82 9.83
C LEU A 37 2.33 4.32 9.90
N LEU A 38 1.30 5.15 9.68
CA LEU A 38 1.43 6.61 9.58
C LEU A 38 1.55 7.30 10.94
N ASP A 39 1.19 6.65 12.04
CA ASP A 39 1.46 7.12 13.41
C ASP A 39 2.64 6.40 14.09
N GLY A 40 3.20 5.38 13.45
CA GLY A 40 4.35 4.62 13.93
C GLY A 40 4.03 3.51 14.94
N THR A 41 2.75 3.27 15.26
CA THR A 41 2.34 2.16 16.13
C THR A 41 2.74 0.81 15.52
N LYS A 42 2.66 0.68 14.20
CA LYS A 42 3.10 -0.49 13.43
C LYS A 42 4.45 -0.18 12.78
N SER A 43 5.50 -0.89 13.21
CA SER A 43 6.87 -0.72 12.72
C SER A 43 7.31 -1.81 11.74
N ILE A 44 6.51 -2.87 11.56
CA ILE A 44 6.74 -3.92 10.57
C ILE A 44 5.46 -4.14 9.76
N GLU A 45 5.54 -3.96 8.44
CA GLU A 45 4.51 -4.41 7.50
C GLU A 45 4.75 -5.87 7.11
N THR A 46 3.70 -6.69 7.06
CA THR A 46 3.81 -8.13 6.80
C THR A 46 3.18 -8.50 5.47
N ARG A 47 3.92 -9.18 4.60
CA ARG A 47 3.45 -9.57 3.26
C ARG A 47 3.84 -11.00 2.92
N GLY A 48 3.07 -11.62 2.05
CA GLY A 48 3.38 -12.93 1.47
C GLY A 48 4.51 -12.92 0.43
N TYR A 49 5.19 -11.79 0.23
CA TYR A 49 6.21 -11.58 -0.78
C TYR A 49 7.27 -10.58 -0.27
N PRO A 50 8.53 -10.67 -0.74
CA PRO A 50 9.56 -9.69 -0.36
C PRO A 50 9.23 -8.33 -0.97
N LEU A 51 9.66 -7.26 -0.31
CA LEU A 51 9.68 -5.94 -0.92
C LEU A 51 10.58 -6.00 -2.17
N PRO A 52 10.16 -5.49 -3.34
CA PRO A 52 11.07 -5.28 -4.45
C PRO A 52 12.26 -4.41 -4.04
N ASP A 53 13.49 -4.85 -4.33
CA ASP A 53 14.73 -4.18 -3.87
C ASP A 53 14.78 -2.70 -4.30
N ALA A 54 14.25 -2.39 -5.48
CA ALA A 54 14.19 -1.04 -6.00
C ALA A 54 13.27 -0.11 -5.19
N LEU A 55 12.47 -0.60 -4.24
CA LEU A 55 11.66 0.20 -3.32
C LEU A 55 12.32 0.40 -1.95
N LEU A 56 13.45 -0.26 -1.65
CA LEU A 56 14.17 -0.04 -0.40
C LEU A 56 14.59 1.42 -0.28
N SER A 57 14.34 1.99 0.89
CA SER A 57 14.60 3.40 1.24
C SER A 57 13.92 4.45 0.35
N LYS A 58 13.06 4.04 -0.59
CA LYS A 58 12.23 4.97 -1.36
C LYS A 58 10.98 5.33 -0.56
N ARG A 59 10.48 6.53 -0.83
CA ARG A 59 9.17 6.96 -0.34
C ARG A 59 8.07 6.19 -1.06
N ILE A 60 7.19 5.57 -0.30
CA ILE A 60 6.02 4.82 -0.78
C ILE A 60 4.80 5.45 -0.14
N ASP A 61 3.84 5.86 -0.95
CA ASP A 61 2.59 6.42 -0.48
C ASP A 61 1.72 5.37 0.19
N VAL A 62 1.06 5.72 1.28
CA VAL A 62 0.06 4.87 1.92
C VAL A 62 -1.29 5.15 1.28
N LEU A 63 -1.79 4.17 0.54
CA LEU A 63 -3.10 4.18 -0.10
C LEU A 63 -4.09 3.40 0.79
N GLU A 64 -4.86 4.12 1.59
CA GLU A 64 -5.80 3.54 2.53
C GLU A 64 -7.08 3.07 1.81
N SER A 65 -7.48 1.83 2.04
CA SER A 65 -8.75 1.26 1.59
C SER A 65 -9.67 1.00 2.78
N LYS A 66 -10.99 0.95 2.52
CA LYS A 66 -11.97 0.53 3.54
C LYS A 66 -11.69 -0.90 3.99
N LYS A 67 -12.13 -1.26 5.20
CA LYS A 67 -12.00 -2.63 5.71
C LYS A 67 -12.70 -3.61 4.77
N GLY A 68 -11.96 -4.63 4.35
CA GLY A 68 -12.46 -5.69 3.47
C GLY A 68 -12.35 -7.07 4.12
N VAL A 69 -12.23 -8.10 3.29
CA VAL A 69 -11.87 -9.46 3.71
C VAL A 69 -10.35 -9.57 3.79
N ASP A 70 -9.85 -10.23 4.83
CA ASP A 70 -8.41 -10.42 5.02
C ASP A 70 -7.76 -11.11 3.81
N GLY A 71 -6.63 -10.57 3.37
CA GLY A 71 -5.83 -11.14 2.27
C GLY A 71 -6.44 -10.95 0.88
N VAL A 72 -7.59 -10.26 0.77
CA VAL A 72 -8.29 -9.98 -0.49
C VAL A 72 -8.42 -8.47 -0.67
N SER A 73 -7.83 -7.96 -1.76
CA SER A 73 -8.04 -6.57 -2.19
C SER A 73 -9.27 -6.53 -3.10
N SER A 74 -10.31 -5.81 -2.70
CA SER A 74 -11.46 -5.47 -3.57
C SER A 74 -11.20 -4.24 -4.45
N VAL A 75 -10.02 -3.65 -4.31
CA VAL A 75 -9.59 -2.49 -5.08
C VAL A 75 -9.27 -2.94 -6.52
N PRO A 76 -9.73 -2.25 -7.57
CA PRO A 76 -9.38 -2.55 -8.95
C PRO A 76 -7.88 -2.41 -9.23
N ASP A 77 -7.42 -2.91 -10.38
CA ASP A 77 -6.02 -2.76 -10.80
C ASP A 77 -5.69 -1.35 -11.27
N ARG A 78 -6.68 -0.51 -11.57
CA ARG A 78 -6.48 0.87 -11.95
C ARG A 78 -7.48 1.74 -11.20
N VAL A 79 -6.99 2.70 -10.42
CA VAL A 79 -7.79 3.55 -9.54
C VAL A 79 -7.40 5.00 -9.75
N LEU A 80 -8.39 5.87 -9.89
CA LEU A 80 -8.19 7.32 -9.87
C LEU A 80 -8.00 7.76 -8.41
N LEU A 81 -6.90 8.42 -8.13
CA LEU A 81 -6.62 9.09 -6.87
C LEU A 81 -6.98 10.57 -7.06
N THR A 82 -8.02 11.04 -6.38
CA THR A 82 -8.41 12.44 -6.39
C THR A 82 -7.89 13.12 -5.13
N SER A 83 -7.28 14.30 -5.29
CA SER A 83 -6.73 15.09 -4.18
C SER A 83 -7.84 15.72 -3.31
N HIS A 84 -9.08 15.79 -3.79
CA HIS A 84 -10.17 16.42 -3.07
C HIS A 84 -10.94 15.44 -2.20
N THR A 85 -10.69 15.48 -0.88
CA THR A 85 -11.73 15.21 0.10
C THR A 85 -12.20 16.55 0.65
N SER A 86 -13.17 17.18 0.00
CA SER A 86 -13.94 18.24 0.65
C SER A 86 -14.64 17.60 1.85
N ALA A 87 -14.21 17.97 3.06
CA ALA A 87 -14.77 17.47 4.32
C ALA A 87 -16.27 17.79 4.50
N ASP A 88 -16.87 18.59 3.60
CA ASP A 88 -18.25 19.05 3.67
C ASP A 88 -19.17 18.47 2.56
N ALA A 89 -18.72 17.51 1.77
CA ALA A 89 -19.62 16.81 0.85
C ALA A 89 -20.30 15.65 1.59
N ASP A 90 -21.53 15.89 2.06
CA ASP A 90 -22.47 14.91 2.64
C ASP A 90 -22.95 13.84 1.61
N GLY A 91 -22.11 13.58 0.58
CA GLY A 91 -22.30 12.58 -0.46
C GLY A 91 -21.35 11.39 -0.28
N PRO A 92 -21.67 10.24 -0.87
CA PRO A 92 -20.83 9.05 -0.74
C PRO A 92 -19.45 9.31 -1.38
N SER A 93 -18.39 9.36 -0.56
CA SER A 93 -16.99 9.32 -1.03
C SER A 93 -16.81 8.12 -1.97
N THR A 94 -16.71 8.41 -3.27
CA THR A 94 -16.62 7.42 -4.35
C THR A 94 -15.21 6.87 -4.53
N THR A 95 -14.20 7.46 -3.89
CA THR A 95 -12.81 7.02 -3.96
C THR A 95 -12.60 5.71 -3.20
N MET A 96 -12.10 4.68 -3.90
CA MET A 96 -11.77 3.39 -3.29
C MET A 96 -10.47 3.41 -2.49
N LEU A 97 -9.60 4.40 -2.76
CA LEU A 97 -8.32 4.60 -2.10
C LEU A 97 -8.19 6.06 -1.65
N HIS A 98 -7.71 6.27 -0.42
CA HIS A 98 -7.32 7.57 0.10
C HIS A 98 -5.80 7.63 0.28
N ARG A 99 -5.12 8.58 -0.37
CA ARG A 99 -3.68 8.78 -0.22
C ARG A 99 -3.39 9.55 1.08
N ARG A 100 -3.16 8.83 2.18
CA ARG A 100 -3.13 9.41 3.54
C ARG A 100 -1.76 9.96 3.97
N GLY A 101 -0.69 9.46 3.38
CA GLY A 101 0.67 9.81 3.78
C GLY A 101 1.68 8.96 3.04
N TRP A 102 2.85 8.78 3.65
CA TRP A 102 3.96 8.05 3.08
C TRP A 102 4.79 7.35 4.15
N ILE A 103 5.52 6.32 3.73
CA ILE A 103 6.52 5.60 4.52
C ILE A 103 7.79 5.37 3.70
N THR A 104 8.88 5.00 4.37
CA THR A 104 10.01 4.29 3.76
C THR A 104 10.15 2.91 4.38
N ILE A 105 10.70 1.95 3.63
CA ILE A 105 11.07 0.63 4.15
C ILE A 105 12.58 0.51 4.13
N THR A 106 13.19 0.25 5.28
CA THR A 106 14.66 0.22 5.45
C THR A 106 15.23 -1.19 5.34
N HIS A 107 14.43 -2.19 5.67
CA HIS A 107 14.86 -3.58 5.66
C HIS A 107 13.70 -4.51 5.30
N CYS A 108 14.00 -5.59 4.58
CA CYS A 108 13.05 -6.65 4.28
C CYS A 108 13.68 -7.99 4.65
N PHE A 109 12.95 -8.81 5.40
CA PHE A 109 13.41 -10.13 5.82
C PHE A 109 12.30 -11.15 5.69
N ARG A 110 12.67 -12.43 5.55
CA ARG A 110 11.74 -13.56 5.58
C ARG A 110 11.69 -14.14 6.99
N TYR A 111 10.50 -14.26 7.55
CA TYR A 111 10.29 -15.05 8.76
C TYR A 111 10.51 -16.52 8.46
N LYS A 112 11.28 -17.20 9.31
CA LYS A 112 11.63 -18.62 9.15
C LYS A 112 10.68 -19.53 9.92
N THR A 113 10.10 -19.04 11.01
CA THR A 113 9.22 -19.82 11.87
C THR A 113 8.07 -18.98 12.40
N ARG A 114 7.00 -19.67 12.83
CA ARG A 114 5.84 -19.06 13.48
C ARG A 114 6.22 -18.28 14.73
N GLU A 115 7.17 -18.79 15.51
CA GLU A 115 7.62 -18.19 16.76
C GLU A 115 8.27 -16.83 16.53
N GLN A 116 9.03 -16.67 15.44
CA GLN A 116 9.60 -15.37 15.06
C GLN A 116 8.50 -14.37 14.71
N PHE A 117 7.50 -14.79 13.94
CA PHE A 117 6.35 -13.95 13.62
C PHE A 117 5.59 -13.54 14.88
N VAL A 118 5.27 -14.49 15.77
CA VAL A 118 4.58 -14.23 17.04
C VAL A 118 5.40 -13.30 17.95
N ALA A 119 6.73 -13.44 18.00
CA ALA A 119 7.59 -12.56 18.79
C ALA A 119 7.49 -11.09 18.34
N ASP A 120 7.29 -10.85 17.04
CA ASP A 120 7.12 -9.52 16.45
C ASP A 120 5.65 -9.06 16.40
N ALA A 121 4.71 -9.77 17.05
CA ALA A 121 3.28 -9.41 17.06
C ALA A 121 3.01 -7.98 17.49
N HIS A 122 3.77 -7.47 18.47
CA HIS A 122 3.68 -6.09 18.95
C HIS A 122 4.18 -5.05 17.93
N LYS A 123 4.94 -5.46 16.91
CA LYS A 123 5.48 -4.57 15.85
C LYS A 123 4.61 -4.56 14.62
N HIS A 124 4.03 -5.70 14.25
CA HIS A 124 3.21 -5.83 13.05
C HIS A 124 1.70 -5.78 13.34
N LEU A 125 1.26 -5.96 14.58
CA LEU A 125 -0.13 -5.81 15.03
C LEU A 125 -1.14 -6.71 14.29
N VAL A 126 -0.67 -7.81 13.70
CA VAL A 126 -1.54 -8.77 13.00
C VAL A 126 -2.00 -9.81 14.00
N ASP A 127 -3.31 -9.99 14.10
CA ASP A 127 -3.90 -11.11 14.83
C ASP A 127 -3.49 -12.43 14.15
N ILE A 128 -2.88 -13.33 14.90
CA ILE A 128 -2.40 -14.63 14.41
C ILE A 128 -3.53 -15.50 13.84
N THR A 129 -4.77 -15.27 14.25
CA THR A 129 -5.97 -16.00 13.80
C THR A 129 -6.63 -15.39 12.56
N SER A 130 -6.20 -14.19 12.15
CA SER A 130 -6.69 -13.50 10.96
C SER A 130 -6.20 -14.13 9.66
N GLY A 131 -6.79 -13.75 8.54
CA GLY A 131 -6.29 -14.15 7.21
C GLY A 131 -4.91 -13.59 6.86
N TYR A 132 -4.41 -12.63 7.65
CA TYR A 132 -3.05 -12.08 7.54
C TYR A 132 -2.05 -12.80 8.47
N GLY A 133 -2.52 -13.69 9.34
CA GLY A 133 -1.71 -14.43 10.29
C GLY A 133 -0.73 -15.40 9.64
N TRP A 134 0.14 -15.99 10.46
CA TRP A 134 1.10 -16.99 10.01
C TRP A 134 0.42 -18.17 9.30
N SER A 135 0.99 -18.59 8.18
CA SER A 135 0.58 -19.78 7.44
C SER A 135 1.81 -20.57 7.02
N ASP A 136 1.84 -21.87 7.29
CA ASP A 136 2.91 -22.75 6.81
C ASP A 136 2.83 -22.98 5.29
N ALA A 137 1.70 -22.63 4.66
CA ALA A 137 1.48 -22.80 3.23
C ALA A 137 2.08 -21.67 2.39
N GLN A 138 2.35 -20.50 2.98
CA GLN A 138 2.83 -19.33 2.24
C GLN A 138 4.01 -18.68 2.96
N PRO A 139 5.02 -18.17 2.22
CA PRO A 139 6.11 -17.45 2.85
C PRO A 139 5.58 -16.16 3.50
N MET A 140 6.20 -15.73 4.59
CA MET A 140 5.88 -14.47 5.28
C MET A 140 7.13 -13.61 5.37
N TYR A 141 6.99 -12.34 5.01
CA TYR A 141 8.06 -11.34 5.02
C TYR A 141 7.68 -10.17 5.93
N GLY A 142 8.68 -9.66 6.65
CA GLY A 142 8.59 -8.42 7.42
C GLY A 142 9.31 -7.29 6.69
N TRP A 143 8.59 -6.21 6.44
CA TRP A 143 9.07 -4.96 5.84
C TRP A 143 9.21 -3.94 6.97
N VAL A 144 10.44 -3.66 7.39
CA VAL A 144 10.74 -2.75 8.51
C VAL A 144 10.55 -1.31 8.06
N VAL A 145 9.59 -0.63 8.68
CA VAL A 145 9.30 0.78 8.42
C VAL A 145 10.45 1.64 8.93
N GLY A 146 10.91 2.56 8.09
CA GLY A 146 11.86 3.60 8.46
C GLY A 146 11.15 4.86 8.92
N SER A 147 11.09 5.84 8.02
CA SER A 147 10.40 7.11 8.24
C SER A 147 8.96 7.02 7.75
N TYR A 148 8.10 7.86 8.30
CA TYR A 148 6.71 8.00 7.88
C TYR A 148 6.25 9.45 8.04
N GLY A 149 5.16 9.81 7.36
CA GLY A 149 4.54 11.12 7.51
C GLY A 149 3.15 11.17 6.90
N LEU A 150 2.29 12.02 7.46
CA LEU A 150 0.99 12.34 6.89
C LEU A 150 1.16 13.37 5.78
N TYR A 151 0.26 13.35 4.80
CA TYR A 151 0.06 14.51 3.95
C TYR A 151 -0.75 15.55 4.73
N ASP A 152 -0.35 16.83 4.65
CA ASP A 152 -1.10 17.88 5.30
C ASP A 152 -2.42 18.10 4.55
N ASN A 153 -3.55 17.91 5.24
CA ASN A 153 -4.88 18.22 4.70
C ASN A 153 -5.08 19.72 4.38
N ASN A 154 -4.08 20.56 4.65
CA ASN A 154 -4.12 22.01 4.46
C ASN A 154 -3.26 22.50 3.28
N ASP A 155 -2.37 21.68 2.71
CA ASP A 155 -1.56 22.06 1.53
C ASP A 155 -2.41 22.29 0.26
N ASP A 156 -3.67 21.84 0.28
CA ASP A 156 -4.63 22.00 -0.81
C ASP A 156 -5.51 23.26 -0.67
N LYS A 157 -5.42 24.04 0.42
CA LYS A 157 -6.25 25.24 0.60
C LYS A 157 -5.76 26.47 -0.17
N GLU A 158 -4.55 26.43 -0.72
CA GLU A 158 -3.98 27.52 -1.53
C GLU A 158 -3.85 27.18 -3.03
N LYS A 159 -4.24 25.97 -3.45
CA LYS A 159 -4.25 25.61 -4.86
C LYS A 159 -5.61 25.94 -5.48
N ASN A 160 -5.59 26.72 -6.56
CA ASN A 160 -6.79 27.03 -7.35
C ASN A 160 -7.50 25.73 -7.77
N GLU A 161 -8.83 25.75 -7.89
CA GLU A 161 -9.64 24.60 -8.34
C GLU A 161 -9.16 24.00 -9.69
N ASP A 162 -8.41 24.77 -10.49
CA ASP A 162 -7.81 24.36 -11.77
C ASP A 162 -6.48 23.58 -11.66
N ASP A 163 -5.85 23.46 -10.49
CA ASP A 163 -4.54 22.80 -10.31
C ASP A 163 -4.64 21.42 -9.61
N CYS A 164 -5.82 20.78 -9.71
CA CYS A 164 -6.01 19.42 -9.26
C CYS A 164 -5.24 18.45 -10.16
N VAL A 165 -4.06 18.02 -9.69
CA VAL A 165 -3.33 16.93 -10.34
C VAL A 165 -4.03 15.62 -10.00
N GLU A 166 -4.93 15.18 -10.89
CA GLU A 166 -5.43 13.82 -10.86
C GLU A 166 -4.27 12.83 -10.99
N CYS A 167 -4.25 11.80 -10.14
CA CYS A 167 -3.26 10.74 -10.23
C CYS A 167 -3.94 9.40 -10.51
N ILE A 168 -3.29 8.52 -11.24
CA ILE A 168 -3.74 7.14 -11.47
C ILE A 168 -2.81 6.20 -10.72
N ALA A 169 -3.38 5.37 -9.85
CA ALA A 169 -2.73 4.23 -9.26
C ALA A 169 -2.98 2.99 -10.12
N GLU A 170 -1.92 2.40 -10.67
CA GLU A 170 -1.96 1.15 -11.43
C GLU A 170 -1.26 0.03 -10.64
N ARG A 171 -1.96 -1.09 -10.39
CA ARG A 171 -1.47 -2.20 -9.60
C ARG A 171 -0.35 -2.91 -10.34
N ARG A 172 0.80 -3.04 -9.68
CA ARG A 172 1.98 -3.74 -10.22
C ARG A 172 2.20 -5.09 -9.55
N MET A 173 1.87 -5.19 -8.26
CA MET A 173 1.84 -6.43 -7.51
C MET A 173 0.74 -6.35 -6.48
N ARG A 174 0.12 -7.48 -6.11
CA ARG A 174 -0.69 -7.67 -4.89
C ARG A 174 -1.25 -6.38 -4.28
N SER A 175 -0.50 -5.67 -3.43
CA SER A 175 -0.89 -4.38 -2.82
C SER A 175 0.02 -3.19 -3.18
N LEU A 176 0.95 -3.34 -4.11
CA LEU A 176 1.82 -2.29 -4.63
C LEU A 176 1.27 -1.71 -5.94
N PHE A 177 1.23 -0.39 -5.99
CA PHE A 177 0.80 0.40 -7.13
C PHE A 177 1.94 1.29 -7.63
N GLU A 178 1.96 1.52 -8.93
CA GLU A 178 2.63 2.66 -9.55
C GLU A 178 1.65 3.83 -9.56
N ILE A 179 2.13 5.04 -9.25
CA ILE A 179 1.32 6.26 -9.29
C ILE A 179 1.86 7.18 -10.38
N THR A 180 0.98 7.56 -11.31
CA THR A 180 1.29 8.47 -12.42
C THR A 180 0.34 9.67 -12.42
N GLU A 181 0.83 10.84 -12.84
CA GLU A 181 -0.04 12.00 -13.05
C GLU A 181 -0.93 11.74 -14.26
N ASN A 182 -2.25 11.91 -14.08
CA ASN A 182 -3.22 11.93 -15.16
C ASN A 182 -3.18 13.29 -15.85
N ARG A 183 -2.14 13.52 -16.66
CA ARG A 183 -2.10 14.70 -17.52
C ARG A 183 -3.10 14.51 -18.65
N SER A 184 -4.29 15.06 -18.49
CA SER A 184 -5.22 15.29 -19.60
C SER A 184 -4.47 16.04 -20.70
N SER A 185 -4.31 15.41 -21.85
CA SER A 185 -3.72 16.03 -23.05
C SER A 185 -4.72 16.93 -23.75
#